data_AF-A0AAJ1R8R9-F1
#
_entry.id   AF-A0AAJ1R8R9-F1
#
_cell.length_a   1.000
_cell.length_b   1.000
_cell.length_c   1.000
_cell.angle_alpha   90.00
_cell.angle_beta   90.00
_cell.angle_gamma   90.00
#
_symmetry.space_group_name_H-M   'P 1'
#
loop_
_entity.id
_entity.type
_entity.pdbx_description
1 polymer ?
#
loop_
_entity_poly.entity_id
_entity_poly.type
_entity_poly.pdbx_seq_one_letter_code
_entity_poly.pdbx_strand_id
1 'polypeptide(L)'
;PLLFILIPKARTMAVELFGPYGGPGGVAWDDGYTHTGVYKIALSHKLGAGIGSFTAYYTEDQAKGYPHPSGDDTYTRVNIL
;
A
#
# COMPACT_ATOMS: atom_id res chain seq x y z
N PRO A 1 0.25 49.90 12.15
CA PRO A 1 -0.55 48.89 11.42
C PRO A 1 0.27 47.59 11.24
N LEU A 2 -0.06 46.54 12.00
CA LEU A 2 0.62 45.25 11.89
C LEU A 2 0.05 44.45 10.72
N LEU A 3 0.95 44.03 9.81
CA LEU A 3 0.67 43.11 8.72
C LEU A 3 0.63 41.69 9.29
N PHE A 4 -0.56 41.11 9.43
CA PHE A 4 -0.72 39.69 9.77
C PHE A 4 -0.42 38.86 8.52
N ILE A 5 0.76 38.24 8.48
CA ILE A 5 1.09 37.21 7.48
C ILE A 5 0.23 35.98 7.81
N LEU A 6 -0.80 35.73 7.01
CA LEU A 6 -1.52 34.46 7.03
C LEU A 6 -0.60 33.40 6.44
N ILE A 7 0.08 32.64 7.31
CA ILE A 7 0.73 31.40 6.91
C ILE A 7 -0.40 30.47 6.43
N PRO A 8 -0.42 30.02 5.16
CA PRO A 8 -1.41 29.04 4.74
C PRO A 8 -1.22 27.78 5.59
N LYS A 9 -2.25 27.43 6.37
CA LYS A 9 -2.33 26.15 7.07
C LYS A 9 -2.10 25.08 6.02
N ALA A 10 -0.99 24.35 6.13
CA ALA A 10 -0.69 23.23 5.23
C ALA A 10 -1.93 22.34 5.12
N ARG A 11 -2.41 22.11 3.90
CA ARG A 11 -3.56 21.26 3.64
C ARG A 11 -3.13 19.83 3.92
N THR A 12 -3.36 19.34 5.13
CA THR A 12 -3.28 17.92 5.41
C THR A 12 -4.35 17.25 4.56
N MET A 13 -3.94 16.50 3.54
CA MET A 13 -4.84 15.62 2.82
C MET A 13 -5.43 14.66 3.87
N ALA A 14 -6.73 14.76 4.12
CA ALA A 14 -7.40 13.85 5.03
C ALA A 14 -7.50 12.49 4.32
N VAL A 15 -6.66 11.54 4.75
CA VAL A 15 -6.77 10.15 4.33
C VAL A 15 -7.51 9.41 5.42
N GLU A 16 -8.62 8.79 5.04
CA GLU A 16 -9.38 7.92 5.93
C GLU A 16 -8.80 6.50 5.85
N LEU A 17 -8.52 5.90 7.00
CA LEU A 17 -7.92 4.58 7.11
C LEU A 17 -9.00 3.57 7.47
N PHE A 18 -9.08 2.47 6.72
CA PHE A 18 -10.00 1.36 6.96
C PHE A 18 -9.23 0.06 7.21
N GLY A 19 -9.63 -0.70 8.24
CA GLY A 19 -8.95 -1.93 8.64
C GLY A 19 -7.72 -1.69 9.54
N PRO A 20 -6.74 -2.62 9.55
CA PRO A 20 -6.66 -3.85 8.75
C PRO A 20 -7.71 -4.89 9.15
N TYR A 21 -8.05 -5.79 8.23
CA TYR A 21 -8.91 -6.96 8.49
C TYR A 21 -8.08 -8.24 8.43
N GLY A 22 -8.12 -9.04 9.50
CA GLY A 22 -7.33 -10.27 9.60
C GLY A 22 -6.93 -10.59 11.03
N GLY A 23 -5.93 -11.47 11.17
CA GLY A 23 -5.34 -11.82 12.46
C GLY A 23 -4.21 -10.88 12.90
N PRO A 24 -3.75 -10.97 14.15
CA PRO A 24 -2.71 -10.08 14.71
C PRO A 24 -1.26 -10.50 14.39
N GLY A 25 -1.05 -11.55 13.59
CA GLY A 25 0.28 -12.07 13.26
C GLY A 25 0.98 -11.31 12.13
N GLY A 26 2.24 -11.66 11.87
CA GLY A 26 3.05 -11.06 10.80
C GLY A 26 3.78 -9.79 11.23
N VAL A 27 4.28 -9.04 10.25
CA VAL A 27 4.96 -7.74 10.44
C VAL A 27 4.12 -6.67 9.76
N ALA A 28 3.80 -5.60 10.50
CA ALA A 28 3.03 -4.49 9.98
C ALA A 28 3.81 -3.74 8.87
N TRP A 29 3.09 -3.26 7.86
CA TRP A 29 3.62 -2.47 6.75
C TRP A 29 2.62 -1.40 6.32
N ASP A 30 3.12 -0.30 5.75
CA ASP A 30 2.36 0.82 5.20
C ASP A 30 3.17 1.44 4.05
N ASP A 31 2.62 1.44 2.85
CA ASP A 31 3.25 2.01 1.64
C ASP A 31 3.15 3.55 1.58
N GLY A 32 2.39 4.14 2.51
CA GLY A 32 2.13 5.58 2.61
C GLY A 32 0.94 6.05 1.77
N TYR A 33 0.55 7.29 2.01
CA TYR A 33 -0.67 7.90 1.47
C TYR A 33 -0.44 8.87 0.30
N THR A 34 0.80 9.03 -0.18
CA THR A 34 1.15 10.03 -1.20
C THR A 34 0.93 9.56 -2.63
N HIS A 35 0.51 8.30 -2.81
CA HIS A 35 0.21 7.73 -4.12
C HIS A 35 -1.15 8.20 -4.63
N THR A 36 -1.24 8.43 -5.93
CA THR A 36 -2.41 9.00 -6.61
C THR A 36 -3.26 7.95 -7.33
N GLY A 37 -2.79 6.71 -7.39
CA GLY A 37 -3.54 5.58 -7.93
C GLY A 37 -2.72 4.29 -7.97
N VAL A 38 -3.43 3.16 -8.00
CA VAL A 38 -2.83 1.83 -8.17
C VAL A 38 -2.82 1.47 -9.66
N TYR A 39 -1.64 1.14 -10.19
CA TYR A 39 -1.45 0.72 -11.58
C TYR A 39 -1.66 -0.79 -11.76
N LYS A 40 -1.07 -1.60 -10.85
CA LYS A 40 -1.11 -3.07 -10.90
C LYS A 40 -0.92 -3.64 -9.51
N ILE A 41 -1.48 -4.83 -9.28
CA ILE A 41 -1.20 -5.63 -8.08
C ILE A 41 -0.56 -6.95 -8.51
N ALA A 42 0.57 -7.31 -7.91
CA ALA A 42 1.11 -8.67 -7.99
C ALA A 42 0.94 -9.33 -6.62
N LEU A 43 0.40 -10.55 -6.59
CA LEU A 43 0.24 -11.29 -5.35
C LEU A 43 0.56 -12.77 -5.54
N SER A 44 0.67 -13.50 -4.44
CA SER A 44 0.71 -14.96 -4.49
C SER A 44 -0.37 -15.58 -3.62
N HIS A 45 -0.88 -16.74 -4.02
CA HIS A 45 -1.92 -17.44 -3.27
C HIS A 45 -1.68 -18.94 -3.23
N LYS A 46 -2.28 -19.60 -2.24
CA LYS A 46 -2.27 -21.06 -2.11
C LYS A 46 -3.63 -21.52 -1.59
N LEU A 47 -4.23 -22.46 -2.31
CA LEU A 47 -5.55 -22.99 -1.96
C LEU A 47 -5.52 -23.55 -0.53
N GLY A 48 -6.46 -23.12 0.30
CA GLY A 48 -6.55 -23.53 1.71
C GLY A 48 -5.59 -22.83 2.68
N ALA A 49 -4.67 -21.98 2.20
CA ALA A 49 -3.74 -21.22 3.05
C ALA A 49 -3.94 -19.70 2.98
N GLY A 50 -4.35 -19.17 1.82
CA GLY A 50 -4.65 -17.75 1.63
C GLY A 50 -3.63 -17.03 0.75
N ILE A 51 -3.39 -15.75 1.05
CA ILE A 51 -2.46 -14.87 0.31
C ILE A 51 -1.08 -14.97 0.96
N GLY A 52 -0.04 -15.13 0.13
CA GLY A 52 1.35 -15.21 0.58
C GLY A 52 2.03 -13.84 0.49
N SER A 53 2.26 -13.36 -0.73
CA SER A 53 2.89 -12.07 -0.99
C SER A 53 1.90 -11.07 -1.56
N PHE A 54 2.15 -9.78 -1.34
CA PHE A 54 1.43 -8.67 -1.95
C PHE A 54 2.42 -7.59 -2.37
N THR A 55 2.30 -7.10 -3.61
CA THR A 55 3.09 -6.01 -4.14
C THR A 55 2.18 -5.06 -4.90
N ALA A 56 2.11 -3.81 -4.45
CA ALA A 56 1.45 -2.73 -5.18
C ALA A 56 2.44 -2.04 -6.13
N TYR A 57 1.95 -1.69 -7.32
CA TYR A 57 2.61 -0.77 -8.23
C TYR A 57 1.72 0.46 -8.35
N TYR A 58 2.29 1.64 -8.10
CA TYR A 58 1.55 2.90 -8.13
C TYR A 58 1.78 3.65 -9.44
N THR A 59 0.96 4.67 -9.68
CA THR A 59 0.89 5.36 -10.98
C THR A 59 2.13 6.22 -11.27
N GLU A 60 2.78 6.73 -10.22
CA GLU A 60 3.94 7.62 -10.29
C GLU A 60 5.17 6.92 -10.87
N ASP A 61 5.34 5.64 -10.55
CA ASP A 61 6.42 4.80 -11.03
C ASP A 61 5.95 3.35 -11.15
N GLN A 62 5.47 3.01 -12.36
CA GLN A 62 4.92 1.69 -12.68
C GLN A 62 5.98 0.57 -12.68
N ALA A 63 7.27 0.91 -12.72
CA ALA A 63 8.36 -0.05 -12.64
C ALA A 63 8.70 -0.40 -11.18
N LYS A 64 8.43 0.52 -10.25
CA LYS A 64 8.70 0.35 -8.82
C LYS A 64 7.52 -0.31 -8.09
N GLY A 65 7.70 -1.58 -7.76
CA GLY A 65 6.81 -2.28 -6.83
C GLY A 65 7.19 -2.01 -5.37
N TYR A 66 6.20 -2.07 -4.50
CA TYR A 66 6.35 -2.02 -3.04
C TYR A 66 6.05 -3.42 -2.48
N PRO A 67 7.07 -4.27 -2.25
CA PRO A 67 6.85 -5.69 -2.01
C PRO A 67 6.71 -6.06 -0.53
N HIS A 68 5.76 -6.96 -0.25
CA HIS A 68 5.59 -7.62 1.05
C HIS A 68 5.62 -9.14 0.84
N PRO A 69 6.78 -9.79 1.01
CA PRO A 69 6.94 -11.22 0.73
C PRO A 69 6.48 -12.09 1.91
N SER A 70 5.93 -13.29 1.63
CA SER A 70 5.69 -14.33 2.64
C SER A 70 6.97 -15.04 3.10
N GLY A 71 8.02 -15.03 2.27
CA GLY A 71 9.17 -15.93 2.42
C GLY A 71 8.88 -17.39 2.04
N ASP A 72 7.68 -17.69 1.56
CA ASP A 72 7.26 -19.03 1.10
C ASP A 72 7.04 -19.01 -0.42
N ASP A 73 7.99 -19.59 -1.15
CA ASP A 73 7.97 -19.66 -2.62
C ASP A 73 7.05 -20.78 -3.17
N THR A 74 6.35 -21.52 -2.31
CA THR A 74 5.38 -22.55 -2.75
C THR A 74 4.03 -21.96 -3.17
N TYR A 75 3.81 -20.66 -2.98
CA TYR A 75 2.59 -19.97 -3.39
C TYR A 75 2.60 -19.66 -4.89
N THR A 76 1.46 -19.81 -5.55
CA THR A 76 1.28 -19.47 -6.96
C THR A 76 1.21 -17.96 -7.13
N ARG A 77 2.07 -17.38 -7.97
CA ARG A 77 2.10 -15.94 -8.27
C ARG A 77 1.13 -15.57 -9.37
N VAL A 78 0.42 -14.47 -9.21
CA VAL A 78 -0.51 -13.90 -10.19
C VAL A 78 -0.38 -12.38 -10.22
N ASN A 79 -0.65 -11.79 -11.39
CA ASN A 79 -0.82 -10.35 -11.55
C ASN A 79 -2.31 -10.07 -11.75
N ILE A 80 -2.82 -9.05 -11.09
CA ILE A 80 -4.17 -8.55 -11.25
C ILE A 80 -4.06 -7.14 -11.81
N LEU A 81 -4.77 -6.93 -12.92
CA LEU A 81 -4.69 -5.77 -13.84
C LEU A 81 -3.49 -5.84 -14.80
#